data_AF-A0A8S3WD94-F1
#
_entry.id   AF-A0A8S3WD94-F1
#
_cell.length_a   1.000
_cell.length_b   1.000
_cell.length_c   1.000
_cell.angle_alpha   90.00
_cell.angle_beta   90.00
_cell.angle_gamma   90.00
#
_symmetry.space_group_name_H-M   'P 1'
#
loop_
_entity.id
_entity.type
_entity.pdbx_description
1 polymer ?
#
loop_
_entity_poly.entity_id
_entity_poly.type
_entity_poly.pdbx_seq_one_letter_code
_entity_poly.pdbx_strand_id
1 'polypeptide(L)'
;MSVPALRQPKKSRKTTPLKKSIPCRKPEEEYVILTLKGDKKLVVTSDGYHGIIKMEGMYLCVLCGTELDLDDKCKAEHKNLQSHLKTFALFPHLEGFVENLIRQLNKNSCYCTICNVMVSTNFLMRHVEGEAHKQELERAVTRSTVYKPK
;
A
#
# COMPACT_ATOMS: atom_id res chain seq x y z
N MET A 1 -22.02 43.66 -41.19
CA MET A 1 -21.24 42.51 -41.69
C MET A 1 -21.52 41.34 -40.77
N SER A 2 -22.46 40.46 -41.15
CA SER A 2 -22.97 39.39 -40.28
C SER A 2 -22.15 38.11 -40.50
N VAL A 3 -21.56 37.57 -39.44
CA VAL A 3 -20.75 36.34 -39.50
C VAL A 3 -21.65 35.13 -39.76
N PRO A 4 -21.30 34.20 -40.67
CA PRO A 4 -22.11 33.01 -40.93
C PRO A 4 -22.06 32.02 -39.75
N ALA A 5 -23.19 31.41 -39.42
CA ALA A 5 -23.28 30.36 -38.40
C ALA A 5 -22.58 29.07 -38.87
N LEU A 6 -21.60 28.59 -38.10
CA LEU A 6 -20.95 27.30 -38.32
C LEU A 6 -21.91 26.14 -37.98
N ARG A 7 -22.09 25.21 -38.93
CA ARG A 7 -22.83 23.96 -38.74
C ARG A 7 -22.16 23.10 -37.66
N GLN A 8 -22.89 22.76 -36.60
CA GLN A 8 -22.54 21.63 -35.73
C GLN A 8 -23.14 20.33 -36.30
N PRO A 9 -22.38 19.22 -36.40
CA PRO A 9 -22.95 17.94 -36.79
C PRO A 9 -23.83 17.35 -35.68
N LYS A 10 -25.10 17.04 -36.02
CA LYS A 10 -26.06 16.34 -35.16
C LYS A 10 -25.83 14.82 -35.22
N LYS A 11 -25.45 14.26 -34.06
CA LYS A 11 -25.82 12.96 -33.45
C LYS A 11 -25.86 11.68 -34.30
N SER A 12 -25.20 10.63 -33.80
CA SER A 12 -25.85 9.32 -33.68
C SER A 12 -25.41 8.57 -32.42
N ARG A 13 -26.39 8.29 -31.54
CA ARG A 13 -26.30 7.42 -30.37
C ARG A 13 -25.87 6.01 -30.78
N LYS A 14 -24.93 5.43 -30.05
CA LYS A 14 -25.00 4.02 -29.64
C LYS A 14 -24.77 3.97 -28.13
N THR A 15 -25.86 4.07 -27.37
CA THR A 15 -25.89 3.67 -25.96
C THR A 15 -25.79 2.16 -25.91
N THR A 16 -24.58 1.65 -25.71
CA THR A 16 -24.38 0.29 -25.22
C THR A 16 -24.98 0.21 -23.81
N PRO A 17 -25.68 -0.89 -23.46
CA PRO A 17 -26.29 -0.99 -22.14
C PRO A 17 -25.20 -0.98 -21.08
N LEU A 18 -25.35 -0.10 -20.09
CA LEU A 18 -24.64 -0.17 -18.81
C LEU A 18 -24.80 -1.60 -18.29
N LYS A 19 -23.75 -2.41 -18.45
CA LYS A 19 -23.58 -3.61 -17.64
C LYS A 19 -23.56 -3.09 -16.22
N LYS A 20 -24.60 -3.44 -15.46
CA LYS A 20 -24.69 -3.24 -14.01
C LYS A 20 -23.32 -3.59 -13.45
N SER A 21 -22.60 -2.58 -12.96
CA SER A 21 -21.30 -2.78 -12.33
C SER A 21 -21.54 -3.72 -11.17
N ILE A 22 -21.06 -4.94 -11.31
CA ILE A 22 -20.94 -5.93 -10.25
C ILE A 22 -20.34 -5.17 -9.05
N PRO A 23 -20.93 -5.23 -7.84
CA PRO A 23 -20.32 -4.62 -6.68
C PRO A 23 -18.92 -5.20 -6.58
N CYS A 24 -17.92 -4.32 -6.69
CA CYS A 24 -16.52 -4.66 -6.57
C CYS A 24 -16.33 -5.25 -5.17
N ARG A 25 -16.39 -6.59 -5.06
CA ARG A 25 -15.98 -7.28 -3.85
C ARG A 25 -14.51 -6.92 -3.71
N LYS A 26 -14.20 -6.11 -2.68
CA LYS A 26 -12.82 -5.82 -2.33
C LYS A 26 -12.11 -7.17 -2.20
N PRO A 27 -10.93 -7.37 -2.81
CA PRO A 27 -10.11 -8.53 -2.51
C PRO A 27 -9.99 -8.63 -0.99
N GLU A 28 -10.13 -9.82 -0.42
CA GLU A 28 -9.91 -10.03 1.00
C GLU A 28 -8.45 -9.67 1.29
N GLU A 29 -8.22 -8.46 1.78
CA GLU A 29 -6.88 -8.01 2.15
C GLU A 29 -6.41 -8.86 3.32
N GLU A 30 -5.35 -9.63 3.11
CA GLU A 30 -4.71 -10.39 4.17
C GLU A 30 -4.01 -9.42 5.12
N TYR A 31 -4.22 -9.59 6.42
CA TYR A 31 -3.66 -8.75 7.46
C TYR A 31 -2.69 -9.51 8.36
N VAL A 32 -1.68 -8.80 8.87
CA VAL A 32 -0.69 -9.28 9.82
C VAL A 32 -0.83 -8.49 11.12
N ILE A 33 -0.88 -9.21 12.25
CA ILE A 33 -0.93 -8.61 13.59
C ILE A 33 0.50 -8.51 14.13
N LEU A 34 0.92 -7.31 14.49
CA LEU A 34 2.23 -7.02 15.07
C LEU A 34 2.05 -6.65 16.53
N THR A 35 2.71 -7.39 17.42
CA THR A 35 2.77 -7.08 18.85
C THR A 35 4.05 -6.30 19.13
N LEU A 36 3.90 -5.03 19.48
CA LEU A 36 4.98 -4.14 19.89
C LEU A 36 5.30 -4.32 21.38
N LYS A 37 6.38 -3.68 21.83
CA LYS A 37 6.72 -3.62 23.27
C LYS A 37 5.55 -2.99 24.06
N GLY A 38 5.25 -3.57 25.23
CA GLY A 38 4.15 -3.11 26.09
C GLY A 38 2.76 -3.54 25.62
N ASP A 39 2.64 -4.71 24.98
CA ASP A 39 1.38 -5.35 24.55
C ASP A 39 0.53 -4.54 23.55
N LYS A 40 1.07 -3.45 23.00
CA LYS A 40 0.43 -2.69 21.93
C LYS A 40 0.38 -3.54 20.67
N LYS A 41 -0.80 -3.63 20.05
CA LYS A 41 -1.00 -4.40 18.81
C LYS A 41 -1.35 -3.46 17.65
N LEU A 42 -0.69 -3.68 16.51
CA LEU A 42 -1.00 -3.03 15.24
C LEU A 42 -1.40 -4.06 14.21
N VAL A 43 -2.41 -3.75 13.40
CA VAL A 43 -2.81 -4.59 12.28
C VAL A 43 -2.52 -3.86 10.97
N VAL A 44 -1.62 -4.44 10.18
CA VAL A 44 -1.17 -3.91 8.89
C VAL A 44 -1.47 -4.92 7.79
N THR A 45 -1.52 -4.47 6.54
CA THR A 45 -1.70 -5.38 5.41
C THR A 45 -0.47 -6.29 5.25
N SER A 46 -0.70 -7.53 4.79
CA SER A 46 0.35 -8.49 4.44
C SER A 46 1.31 -7.90 3.40
N ASP A 47 0.78 -7.21 2.39
CA ASP A 47 1.59 -6.50 1.39
C ASP A 47 2.46 -5.39 2.05
N GLY A 48 1.87 -4.57 2.92
CA GLY A 48 2.61 -3.52 3.65
C GLY A 48 3.67 -4.07 4.60
N TYR A 49 3.39 -5.21 5.25
CA TYR A 49 4.37 -5.85 6.12
C TYR A 49 5.60 -6.33 5.36
N HIS A 50 5.40 -6.96 4.19
CA HIS A 50 6.45 -7.50 3.33
C HIS A 50 7.06 -6.49 2.35
N GLY A 51 6.64 -5.22 2.37
CA GLY A 51 7.22 -4.19 1.50
C GLY A 51 6.76 -4.22 0.05
N ILE A 52 5.54 -4.68 -0.21
CA ILE A 52 4.97 -4.76 -1.56
C ILE A 52 4.06 -3.56 -1.81
N ILE A 53 4.47 -2.72 -2.75
CA ILE A 53 3.74 -1.52 -3.16
C ILE A 53 3.10 -1.78 -4.52
N LYS A 54 1.85 -1.36 -4.69
CA LYS A 54 1.18 -1.35 -5.99
C LYS A 54 1.54 -0.10 -6.77
N MET A 55 2.06 -0.27 -7.97
CA MET A 55 2.34 0.80 -8.93
C MET A 55 1.41 0.67 -10.15
N GLU A 56 1.50 1.62 -11.08
CA GLU A 56 0.73 1.57 -12.32
C GLU A 56 1.20 0.39 -13.17
N GLY A 57 0.38 -0.66 -13.27
CA GLY A 57 0.66 -1.83 -14.11
C GLY A 57 1.49 -2.95 -13.48
N MET A 58 1.97 -2.80 -12.23
CA MET A 58 2.84 -3.81 -11.57
C MET A 58 2.81 -3.69 -10.04
N TYR A 59 3.34 -4.70 -9.35
CA TYR A 59 3.76 -4.61 -7.95
C TYR A 59 5.28 -4.43 -7.87
N LEU A 60 5.75 -3.70 -6.86
CA LEU A 60 7.17 -3.54 -6.55
C LEU A 60 7.43 -4.01 -5.12
N CYS A 61 8.34 -4.95 -4.94
CA CYS A 61 8.91 -5.23 -3.62
C CYS A 61 10.06 -4.27 -3.35
N VAL A 62 9.87 -3.32 -2.43
CA VAL A 62 10.89 -2.30 -2.12
C VAL A 62 12.07 -2.83 -1.31
N LEU A 63 11.91 -4.00 -0.68
CA LEU A 63 12.98 -4.66 0.06
C LEU A 63 13.92 -5.41 -0.88
N CYS A 64 13.36 -6.10 -1.87
CA CYS A 64 14.11 -6.88 -2.84
C CYS A 64 14.50 -6.07 -4.10
N GLY A 65 13.86 -4.93 -4.34
CA GLY A 65 14.00 -4.18 -5.60
C GLY A 65 13.45 -4.94 -6.80
N THR A 66 12.46 -5.82 -6.59
CA THR A 66 11.93 -6.73 -7.62
C THR A 66 10.56 -6.27 -8.09
N GLU A 67 10.39 -6.16 -9.40
CA GLU A 67 9.12 -5.93 -10.06
C GLU A 67 8.36 -7.25 -10.20
N LEU A 68 7.06 -7.23 -9.93
CA LEU A 68 6.18 -8.40 -9.98
C LEU A 68 4.97 -8.04 -10.84
N ASP A 69 4.47 -9.01 -11.60
CA ASP A 69 3.24 -8.85 -12.38
C ASP A 69 2.04 -8.52 -11.47
N LEU A 70 1.00 -7.89 -12.03
CA LEU A 70 -0.28 -7.63 -11.34
C LEU A 70 -1.11 -8.91 -11.12
N ASP A 71 -0.48 -9.93 -10.56
CA ASP A 71 -1.10 -11.17 -10.11
C ASP A 71 -0.87 -11.35 -8.61
N ASP A 72 -1.96 -11.55 -7.88
CA ASP A 72 -1.91 -11.77 -6.43
C ASP A 72 -1.18 -13.08 -6.06
N LYS A 73 -1.10 -14.04 -6.99
CA LYS A 73 -0.26 -15.24 -6.81
C LYS A 73 1.22 -14.91 -6.85
N CYS A 74 1.66 -14.08 -7.80
CA CYS A 74 3.05 -13.69 -7.91
C CYS A 74 3.56 -12.99 -6.65
N LYS A 75 2.77 -12.07 -6.07
CA LYS A 75 3.16 -11.44 -4.80
C LYS A 75 3.13 -12.42 -3.62
N ALA A 76 2.19 -13.37 -3.58
CA ALA A 76 2.13 -14.38 -2.52
C ALA A 76 3.32 -15.35 -2.59
N GLU A 77 3.68 -15.82 -3.78
CA GLU A 77 4.88 -16.64 -4.00
C GLU A 77 6.14 -15.87 -3.62
N HIS A 78 6.25 -14.60 -4.03
CA HIS A 78 7.40 -13.75 -3.69
C HIS A 78 7.61 -13.61 -2.18
N LYS A 79 6.54 -13.40 -1.39
CA LYS A 79 6.61 -13.32 0.08
C LYS A 79 7.19 -14.57 0.73
N ASN A 80 7.00 -15.74 0.11
CA ASN A 80 7.44 -17.03 0.63
C ASN A 80 8.80 -17.48 0.09
N LEU A 81 9.37 -16.77 -0.89
CA LEU A 81 10.70 -17.07 -1.41
C LEU A 81 11.75 -16.93 -0.31
N GLN A 82 12.62 -17.93 -0.20
CA GLN A 82 13.74 -17.91 0.75
C GLN A 82 14.68 -16.71 0.53
N SER A 83 14.84 -16.27 -0.72
CA SER A 83 15.59 -15.04 -1.04
C SER A 83 14.93 -13.81 -0.43
N HIS A 84 13.61 -13.67 -0.56
CA HIS A 84 12.85 -12.57 0.05
C HIS A 84 12.94 -12.59 1.57
N LEU A 85 12.75 -13.74 2.22
CA LEU A 85 12.82 -13.85 3.68
C LEU A 85 14.21 -13.49 4.23
N LYS A 86 15.28 -13.88 3.53
CA LYS A 86 16.65 -13.48 3.86
C LYS A 86 16.84 -11.97 3.76
N THR A 87 16.40 -11.37 2.65
CA THR A 87 16.47 -9.91 2.45
C THR A 87 15.62 -9.17 3.48
N PHE A 88 14.42 -9.64 3.75
CA PHE A 88 13.49 -9.08 4.73
C PHE A 88 14.11 -8.99 6.14
N ALA A 89 14.85 -10.02 6.55
CA ALA A 89 15.54 -10.04 7.84
C ALA A 89 16.66 -8.97 7.96
N LEU A 90 17.22 -8.50 6.83
CA LEU A 90 18.24 -7.45 6.81
C LEU A 90 17.66 -6.04 7.00
N PHE A 91 16.34 -5.88 6.92
CA PHE A 91 15.67 -4.58 7.02
C PHE A 91 14.75 -4.50 8.24
N PRO A 92 15.27 -4.61 9.48
CA PRO A 92 14.45 -4.48 10.67
C PRO A 92 13.83 -3.08 10.79
N HIS A 93 12.79 -2.96 11.61
CA HIS A 93 12.24 -1.65 11.97
C HIS A 93 13.24 -0.84 12.79
N LEU A 94 13.32 0.46 12.53
CA LEU A 94 14.22 1.37 13.23
C LEU A 94 13.78 1.53 14.69
N GLU A 95 14.70 1.41 15.65
CA GLU A 95 14.40 1.42 17.09
C GLU A 95 13.66 2.69 17.54
N GLY A 96 14.01 3.86 17.00
CA GLY A 96 13.34 5.13 17.29
C GLY A 96 11.95 5.29 16.64
N PHE A 97 11.58 4.39 15.73
CA PHE A 97 10.33 4.44 14.97
C PHE A 97 9.55 3.12 15.01
N VAL A 98 9.79 2.30 16.05
CA VAL A 98 9.12 0.99 16.20
C VAL A 98 7.60 1.14 16.21
N GLU A 99 7.07 2.18 16.87
CA GLU A 99 5.62 2.44 16.91
C GLU A 99 5.04 2.86 15.56
N ASN A 100 5.88 3.38 14.66
CA ASN A 100 5.50 3.82 13.32
C ASN A 100 5.84 2.78 12.24
N LEU A 101 6.44 1.65 12.63
CA LEU A 101 6.86 0.55 11.75
C LEU A 101 7.67 1.04 10.54
N ILE A 102 8.65 1.92 10.77
CA ILE A 102 9.53 2.43 9.71
C ILE A 102 10.73 1.49 9.53
N ARG A 103 11.01 1.10 8.28
CA ARG A 103 12.22 0.37 7.88
C ARG A 103 13.15 1.30 7.13
N GLN A 104 14.46 1.18 7.37
CA GLN A 104 15.45 1.90 6.57
C GLN A 104 15.85 1.02 5.38
N LEU A 105 15.64 1.51 4.15
CA LEU A 105 16.06 0.78 2.94
C LEU A 105 17.50 1.13 2.59
N ASN A 106 17.80 2.43 2.53
CA ASN A 106 19.12 2.97 2.19
C ASN A 106 19.41 4.20 3.05
N LYS A 107 20.56 4.87 2.81
CA LYS A 107 20.93 6.11 3.50
C LYS A 107 19.90 7.25 3.34
N ASN A 108 19.21 7.28 2.20
CA ASN A 108 18.33 8.40 1.81
C ASN A 108 16.85 8.02 1.70
N SER A 109 16.50 6.75 1.91
CA SER A 109 15.15 6.23 1.72
C SER A 109 14.74 5.28 2.84
N CYS A 110 13.54 5.53 3.35
CA CYS A 110 12.85 4.74 4.35
C CYS A 110 11.54 4.21 3.75
N TYR A 111 11.01 3.16 4.36
CA TYR A 111 9.74 2.58 4.01
C TYR A 111 8.82 2.61 5.23
N CYS A 112 7.60 3.10 5.05
CA CYS A 112 6.56 3.10 6.07
C CYS A 112 5.63 1.91 5.85
N THR A 113 5.69 0.91 6.72
CA THR A 113 4.84 -0.29 6.66
C THR A 113 3.36 0.05 6.83
N ILE A 114 3.03 1.06 7.65
CA ILE A 114 1.64 1.47 7.93
C ILE A 114 1.00 2.09 6.69
N CYS A 115 1.68 3.06 6.08
CA CYS A 115 1.18 3.76 4.90
C CYS A 115 1.45 3.01 3.58
N ASN A 116 2.28 1.96 3.61
CA ASN A 116 2.76 1.23 2.43
C ASN A 116 3.40 2.13 1.36
N VAL A 117 4.30 3.03 1.77
CA VAL A 117 4.97 4.00 0.88
C VAL A 117 6.45 4.14 1.17
N MET A 118 7.23 4.49 0.15
CA MET A 118 8.61 4.94 0.31
C MET A 118 8.65 6.43 0.64
N VAL A 119 9.51 6.81 1.58
CA VAL A 119 9.67 8.18 2.06
C VAL A 119 11.16 8.49 2.09
N SER A 120 11.57 9.67 1.64
CA SER A 120 12.97 10.10 1.80
C SER A 120 13.26 10.34 3.28
N THR A 121 14.46 9.97 3.72
CA THR A 121 14.92 10.16 5.11
C THR A 121 14.77 11.61 5.58
N ASN A 122 15.00 12.59 4.69
CA ASN A 122 14.85 14.02 4.98
C ASN A 122 13.40 14.45 5.26
N PHE A 123 12.42 13.70 4.76
CA PHE A 123 10.99 13.96 4.95
C PHE A 123 10.33 12.98 5.90
N LEU A 124 11.09 12.07 6.52
CA LEU A 124 10.56 11.03 7.40
C LEU A 124 9.79 11.63 8.58
N MET A 125 10.38 12.61 9.27
CA MET A 125 9.72 13.27 10.41
C MET A 125 8.41 13.92 10.00
N ARG A 126 8.43 14.70 8.91
CA ARG A 126 7.23 15.35 8.37
C ARG A 126 6.15 14.33 7.96
N HIS A 127 6.55 13.17 7.45
CA HIS A 127 5.62 12.09 7.11
C HIS A 127 4.96 11.50 8.36
N VAL A 128 5.75 11.13 9.37
CA VAL A 128 5.29 10.52 10.62
C VAL A 128 4.40 11.48 11.43
N GLU A 129 4.75 12.76 11.44
CA GLU A 129 3.96 13.81 12.12
C GLU A 129 2.73 14.26 11.32
N GLY A 130 2.65 13.87 10.03
CA GLY A 130 1.57 14.23 9.14
C GLY A 130 0.25 13.56 9.49
N GLU A 131 -0.84 14.29 9.30
CA GLU A 131 -2.21 13.82 9.60
C GLU A 131 -2.58 12.54 8.84
N ALA A 132 -2.13 12.40 7.59
CA ALA A 132 -2.37 11.19 6.80
C ALA A 132 -1.77 9.93 7.46
N HIS A 133 -0.55 10.03 8.01
CA HIS A 133 0.09 8.91 8.70
C HIS A 133 -0.62 8.59 10.02
N LYS A 134 -0.95 9.62 10.81
CA LYS A 134 -1.68 9.43 12.08
C LYS A 134 -3.02 8.73 11.87
N GLN A 135 -3.76 9.09 10.81
CA GLN A 135 -5.02 8.43 10.47
C GLN A 135 -4.83 6.95 10.10
N GLU A 136 -3.79 6.61 9.34
CA GLU A 136 -3.50 5.20 9.01
C GLU A 136 -3.02 4.42 10.24
N LEU A 137 -2.23 5.04 11.10
CA LEU A 137 -1.82 4.45 12.38
C LEU A 137 -3.03 4.18 13.28
N GLU A 138 -3.94 5.15 13.41
CA GLU A 138 -5.19 4.97 14.17
C GLU A 138 -6.02 3.83 13.59
N ARG A 139 -6.18 3.77 12.26
CA ARG A 139 -6.85 2.63 11.60
C ARG A 139 -6.18 1.30 11.91
N ALA A 140 -4.84 1.24 11.91
CA ALA A 140 -4.10 0.03 12.25
C ALA A 140 -4.31 -0.40 13.72
N VAL A 141 -4.43 0.56 14.64
CA VAL A 141 -4.78 0.31 16.05
C VAL A 141 -6.23 -0.15 16.17
N THR A 142 -7.20 0.54 15.54
CA THR A 142 -8.61 0.16 15.61
C THR A 142 -8.85 -1.23 15.02
N ARG A 143 -8.15 -1.59 13.94
CA ARG A 143 -8.22 -2.95 13.39
C ARG A 143 -7.76 -4.00 14.41
N SER A 144 -6.80 -3.70 15.27
CA SER A 144 -6.29 -4.66 16.27
C SER A 144 -7.28 -4.98 17.38
N THR A 145 -8.22 -4.09 17.68
CA THR A 145 -9.28 -4.32 18.69
C THR A 145 -10.45 -5.11 18.12
N VAL A 146 -10.72 -4.99 16.83
CA VAL A 146 -11.86 -5.62 16.14
C VAL A 146 -11.49 -6.98 15.55
N TYR A 147 -10.25 -7.14 15.07
CA TYR A 147 -9.84 -8.32 14.33
C TYR A 147 -9.65 -9.52 15.27
N LYS A 148 -10.50 -10.54 15.08
CA LYS A 148 -10.30 -11.87 15.67
C LYS A 148 -9.66 -12.76 14.60
N PRO A 149 -8.48 -13.35 14.84
CA PRO A 149 -7.91 -14.32 13.90
C PRO A 149 -8.88 -15.48 13.74
N LYS A 150 -9.11 -15.91 12.48
CA LYS A 150 -9.89 -17.10 12.13
C LYS A 150 -9.10 -18.37 12.42
#